data_AF-R9JMW6-F1
#
_entry.id   AF-R9JMW6-F1
#
_cell.length_a   1.000
_cell.length_b   1.000
_cell.length_c   1.000
_cell.angle_alpha   90.00
_cell.angle_beta   90.00
_cell.angle_gamma   90.00
#
_symmetry.space_group_name_H-M   'P 1'
#
loop_
_entity.id
_entity.type
_entity.pdbx_description
1 polymer ?
#
loop_
_entity_poly.entity_id
_entity_poly.type
_entity_poly.pdbx_seq_one_letter_code
_entity_poly.pdbx_strand_id
1 'polypeptide(L)'
;MIKCRDKRTTLTVDLPEECGYAGYSVDCSYSFDKEQKQYLLSMELFRNDIGDKQCIDGQYINGDESIIESNIRHIVEYASMSGYFDKYIKKYEYTYKCFDKGNEFFEGESLKQLCLVRECNVIRKAFYCSHCGSYIEENQTYCPHCNAKLDWDSIEKEPTS
;
A
#
# COMPACT_ATOMS: atom_id res chain seq x y z
N MET A 1 2.06 -13.30 -31.56
CA MET A 1 3.48 -12.99 -31.84
C MET A 1 3.85 -11.74 -31.06
N ILE A 2 4.85 -11.83 -30.18
CA ILE A 2 5.37 -10.68 -29.44
C ILE A 2 6.19 -9.83 -30.43
N LYS A 3 5.88 -8.54 -30.55
CA LYS A 3 6.65 -7.59 -31.36
C LYS A 3 7.59 -6.82 -30.43
N CYS A 4 8.89 -6.95 -30.64
CA CYS A 4 9.87 -6.06 -30.02
C CYS A 4 9.85 -4.71 -30.76
N ARG A 5 9.92 -3.61 -30.01
CA ARG A 5 10.04 -2.25 -30.58
C ARG A 5 11.49 -1.79 -30.46
N ASP A 6 11.90 -0.89 -31.34
CA ASP A 6 13.23 -0.30 -31.33
C ASP A 6 13.56 0.40 -30.00
N LYS A 7 14.85 0.54 -29.73
CA LYS A 7 15.40 1.12 -28.50
C LYS A 7 14.99 2.60 -28.41
N ARG A 8 14.15 2.95 -27.43
CA ARG A 8 13.90 4.34 -27.04
C ARG A 8 15.00 4.80 -26.10
N THR A 9 15.46 6.03 -26.29
CA THR A 9 16.33 6.69 -25.33
C THR A 9 15.48 7.53 -24.40
N THR A 10 15.78 7.50 -23.11
CA THR A 10 15.04 8.25 -22.09
C THR A 10 16.00 9.16 -21.34
N LEU A 11 15.62 10.43 -21.21
CA LEU A 11 16.29 11.43 -20.39
C LEU A 11 15.38 11.78 -19.22
N THR A 12 15.89 11.72 -18.00
CA THR A 12 15.18 12.23 -16.83
C THR A 12 15.61 13.67 -16.59
N VAL A 13 14.63 14.55 -16.43
CA VAL A 13 14.84 15.98 -16.14
C VAL A 13 14.10 16.33 -14.86
N ASP A 14 14.84 16.81 -13.87
CA ASP A 14 14.26 17.34 -12.63
C ASP A 14 13.60 18.69 -12.91
N LEU A 15 12.38 18.88 -12.41
CA LEU A 15 11.65 20.13 -12.61
C LEU A 15 12.15 21.23 -11.65
N PRO A 16 12.23 22.48 -12.12
CA PRO A 16 12.77 23.58 -11.34
C PRO A 16 11.90 23.93 -10.13
N GLU A 17 12.53 24.16 -8.98
CA GLU A 17 11.84 24.59 -7.75
C GLU A 17 11.25 25.99 -7.89
N GLU A 18 11.85 26.84 -8.72
CA GLU A 18 11.40 28.21 -9.00
C GLU A 18 10.02 28.25 -9.67
N CYS A 19 9.60 27.16 -10.32
CA CYS A 19 8.27 26.99 -10.89
C CYS A 19 7.28 26.33 -9.93
N GLY A 20 7.67 26.06 -8.67
CA GLY A 20 6.83 25.39 -7.68
C GLY A 20 6.72 23.87 -7.88
N TYR A 21 7.65 23.26 -8.61
CA TYR A 21 7.64 21.84 -8.96
C TYR A 21 8.66 21.00 -8.19
N ALA A 22 9.09 21.49 -7.02
CA ALA A 22 10.02 20.77 -6.16
C ALA A 22 9.56 19.33 -5.90
N GLY A 23 10.46 18.37 -6.12
CA GLY A 23 10.20 16.93 -5.92
C GLY A 23 9.51 16.23 -7.09
N TYR A 24 9.35 16.90 -8.24
CA TYR A 24 8.85 16.30 -9.47
C TYR A 24 9.93 16.23 -10.54
N SER A 25 9.85 15.19 -11.38
CA SER A 25 10.71 15.03 -12.55
C SER A 25 9.89 14.53 -13.74
N VAL A 26 10.45 14.70 -14.93
CA VAL A 26 9.86 14.24 -16.19
C VAL A 26 10.83 13.32 -16.90
N ASP A 27 10.36 12.14 -17.27
CA ASP A 27 11.04 11.25 -18.18
C ASP A 27 10.66 11.59 -19.62
N CYS A 28 11.64 12.01 -20.40
CA CYS A 28 11.52 12.31 -21.82
C CYS A 28 12.04 11.12 -22.63
N SER A 29 11.12 10.30 -23.14
CA SER A 29 11.44 9.18 -24.02
C SER A 29 11.31 9.60 -25.48
N TYR A 30 12.36 9.41 -26.28
CA TYR A 30 12.35 9.79 -27.69
C TYR A 30 12.88 8.69 -28.61
N SER A 31 12.38 8.70 -29.85
CA SER A 31 12.81 7.80 -30.93
C SER A 31 12.59 8.46 -32.28
N PHE A 32 13.52 8.25 -33.23
CA PHE A 32 13.37 8.77 -34.59
C PHE A 32 12.35 7.96 -35.38
N ASP A 33 11.34 8.63 -35.91
CA ASP A 33 10.37 8.08 -36.86
C ASP A 33 10.87 8.30 -38.29
N LYS A 34 11.16 7.20 -38.99
CA LYS A 34 11.69 7.24 -40.37
C LYS A 34 10.65 7.66 -41.40
N GLU A 35 9.36 7.43 -41.13
CA GLU A 35 8.28 7.80 -42.04
C GLU A 35 8.02 9.31 -41.98
N GLN A 36 7.94 9.84 -40.76
CA GLN A 36 7.74 11.27 -40.52
C GLN A 36 9.03 12.08 -40.64
N LYS A 37 10.20 11.43 -40.62
CA LYS A 37 11.54 12.06 -40.58
C LYS A 37 11.70 13.04 -39.40
N GLN A 38 11.11 12.69 -38.26
CA GLN A 38 11.09 13.50 -37.04
C GLN A 38 11.28 12.62 -35.81
N TYR A 39 11.66 13.20 -34.68
CA TYR A 39 11.67 12.47 -33.41
C TYR A 39 10.30 12.51 -32.77
N LEU A 40 9.76 11.35 -32.40
CA LEU A 40 8.61 11.27 -31.52
C LEU A 40 9.11 11.38 -30.08
N LEU A 41 8.73 12.46 -29.39
CA LEU A 41 8.94 12.67 -27.97
C LEU A 41 7.68 12.27 -27.20
N SER A 42 7.85 11.48 -26.14
CA SER A 42 6.81 11.17 -25.15
C SER A 42 7.34 11.53 -23.77
N MET A 43 6.50 12.12 -22.93
CA MET A 43 6.87 12.59 -21.60
C MET A 43 6.07 11.85 -20.53
N GLU A 44 6.69 11.56 -19.40
CA GLU A 44 6.02 10.98 -18.24
C GLU A 44 6.42 11.78 -16.99
N LEU A 45 5.43 12.35 -16.29
CA LEU A 45 5.65 13.12 -15.07
C LEU A 45 5.47 12.22 -13.84
N PHE A 46 6.36 12.37 -12.86
CA PHE A 46 6.30 11.62 -11.61
C PHE A 46 6.86 12.41 -10.45
N ARG A 47 6.49 12.00 -9.23
CA ARG A 47 7.13 12.46 -7.99
C ARG A 47 8.35 11.60 -7.70
N ASN A 48 9.42 12.22 -7.20
CA ASN A 48 10.71 11.55 -7.01
C ASN A 48 10.70 10.53 -5.88
N ASP A 49 9.71 10.59 -4.99
CA ASP A 49 9.51 9.66 -3.88
C ASP A 49 8.58 8.48 -4.22
N ILE A 50 7.94 8.48 -5.39
CA ILE A 50 6.95 7.48 -5.78
C ILE A 50 7.27 6.92 -7.18
N GLY A 51 7.21 5.60 -7.33
CA GLY A 51 7.55 4.94 -8.60
C GLY A 51 6.52 5.09 -9.72
N ASP A 52 5.36 5.68 -9.45
CA ASP A 52 4.23 5.75 -10.38
C ASP A 52 4.36 6.96 -11.31
N LYS A 53 4.17 6.72 -12.61
CA LYS A 53 4.40 7.71 -13.67
C LYS A 53 3.11 8.04 -14.41
N GLN A 54 2.89 9.33 -14.62
CA GLN A 54 1.76 9.84 -15.37
C GLN A 54 2.17 10.26 -16.77
N CYS A 55 1.64 9.58 -17.78
CA CYS A 55 1.88 9.93 -19.18
C CYS A 55 1.35 11.32 -19.54
N ILE A 56 2.16 12.04 -20.31
CA ILE A 56 1.84 13.28 -21.01
C ILE A 56 1.78 12.96 -22.51
N ASP A 57 0.92 13.68 -23.24
CA ASP A 57 0.74 13.47 -24.67
C ASP A 57 2.08 13.62 -25.43
N GLY A 58 2.29 12.72 -26.40
CA GLY A 58 3.48 12.74 -27.24
C GLY A 58 3.39 13.77 -28.34
N GLN A 59 4.55 14.29 -28.76
CA GLN A 59 4.67 15.26 -29.85
C GLN A 59 5.85 14.94 -30.76
N TYR A 60 5.75 15.31 -32.04
CA TYR A 60 6.88 15.25 -32.96
C TYR A 60 7.74 16.51 -32.83
N ILE A 61 9.05 16.32 -32.77
CA ILE A 61 10.03 17.39 -32.67
C ILE A 61 11.09 17.23 -33.76
N ASN A 62 11.55 18.37 -34.27
CA ASN A 62 12.64 18.43 -35.22
C ASN A 62 13.99 18.41 -34.48
N GLY A 63 14.97 17.77 -35.09
CA GLY A 63 16.33 17.72 -34.59
C GLY A 63 17.13 16.62 -35.27
N ASP A 64 18.42 16.61 -34.99
CA ASP A 64 19.33 15.51 -35.29
C ASP A 64 19.88 14.93 -33.99
N GLU A 65 20.65 13.84 -34.09
CA GLU A 65 21.22 13.14 -32.93
C GLU A 65 22.10 14.04 -32.04
N SER A 66 22.66 15.13 -32.57
CA SER A 66 23.56 16.02 -31.83
C SER A 66 22.83 17.10 -31.04
N ILE A 67 21.63 17.51 -31.47
CA ILE A 67 20.88 18.62 -30.85
C ILE A 67 19.59 18.18 -30.16
N ILE A 68 19.12 16.95 -30.39
CA ILE A 68 17.83 16.48 -29.90
C ILE A 68 17.69 16.57 -28.38
N GLU A 69 18.73 16.21 -27.63
CA GLU A 69 18.68 16.28 -26.16
C GLU A 69 18.59 17.73 -25.66
N SER A 70 19.30 18.67 -26.32
CA SER A 70 19.22 20.09 -25.99
C SER A 70 17.84 20.66 -26.28
N ASN A 71 17.24 20.27 -27.42
CA ASN A 71 15.88 20.66 -27.76
C ASN A 71 14.88 20.15 -26.73
N ILE A 72 15.02 18.90 -26.27
CA ILE A 72 14.18 18.31 -25.22
C ILE A 72 14.29 19.12 -23.92
N ARG A 73 15.51 19.45 -23.47
CA ARG A 73 15.70 20.28 -22.27
C ARG A 73 14.98 21.62 -22.38
N HIS A 74 15.14 22.33 -23.49
CA HIS A 74 14.46 23.60 -23.71
C HIS A 74 12.93 23.48 -23.75
N ILE A 75 12.40 22.37 -24.29
CA ILE A 75 10.96 22.10 -24.25
C ILE A 75 10.48 21.95 -22.80
N VAL A 76 11.21 21.19 -21.97
CA VAL A 76 10.87 20.99 -20.56
C VAL A 76 11.00 22.29 -19.77
N GLU A 77 12.05 23.09 -20.01
CA GLU A 77 12.23 24.41 -19.40
C GLU A 77 11.04 25.33 -19.73
N TYR A 78 10.69 25.46 -21.01
CA TYR A 78 9.57 26.29 -21.44
C TYR A 78 8.23 25.78 -20.90
N ALA A 79 8.01 24.47 -20.91
CA ALA A 79 6.82 23.86 -20.32
C ALA A 79 6.72 24.16 -18.82
N SER A 80 7.85 24.15 -18.12
CA SER A 80 7.91 24.50 -16.69
C SER A 80 7.54 25.96 -16.45
N MET A 81 8.18 26.87 -17.18
CA MET A 81 7.94 28.32 -17.05
C MET A 81 6.53 28.75 -17.45
N SER A 82 5.89 28.01 -18.36
CA SER A 82 4.54 28.31 -18.86
C SER A 82 3.41 27.73 -17.98
N GLY A 83 3.71 26.99 -16.92
CA GLY A 83 2.70 26.34 -16.10
C GLY A 83 2.10 25.08 -16.73
N TYR A 84 2.71 24.54 -17.80
CA TYR A 84 2.14 23.40 -18.55
C TYR A 84 1.95 22.17 -17.66
N PHE A 85 2.85 21.95 -16.70
CA PHE A 85 2.82 20.81 -15.79
C PHE A 85 1.77 20.93 -14.67
N ASP A 86 1.22 22.12 -14.40
CA ASP A 86 0.28 22.37 -13.31
C ASP A 86 -0.91 21.41 -13.32
N LYS A 87 -1.51 21.23 -14.49
CA LYS A 87 -2.68 20.35 -14.64
C LYS A 87 -2.33 18.88 -14.37
N TYR A 88 -1.11 18.47 -14.69
CA TYR A 88 -0.64 17.09 -14.48
C TYR A 88 -0.30 16.86 -13.02
N ILE A 89 0.45 17.77 -12.39
CA ILE A 89 0.79 17.75 -10.97
C ILE A 89 -0.49 17.77 -10.11
N LYS A 90 -1.43 18.67 -10.41
CA LYS A 90 -2.72 18.73 -9.71
C LYS A 90 -3.49 17.42 -9.81
N LYS A 91 -3.48 16.78 -10.98
CA LYS A 91 -4.11 15.47 -11.19
C LYS A 91 -3.38 14.38 -10.40
N TYR A 92 -2.05 14.35 -10.41
CA TYR A 92 -1.23 13.41 -9.66
C TYR A 92 -1.55 13.48 -8.17
N GLU A 93 -1.47 14.69 -7.59
CA GLU A 93 -1.80 14.95 -6.19
C GLU A 93 -3.24 14.57 -5.83
N TYR A 94 -4.20 14.82 -6.72
CA TYR A 94 -5.59 14.42 -6.50
C TYR A 94 -5.73 12.89 -6.47
N THR A 95 -5.07 12.18 -7.39
CA THR A 95 -5.08 10.70 -7.43
C THR A 95 -4.58 10.13 -6.12
N TYR A 96 -3.43 10.61 -5.59
CA TYR A 96 -2.88 10.11 -4.34
C TYR A 96 -3.74 10.49 -3.13
N LYS A 97 -4.34 11.69 -3.10
CA LYS A 97 -5.33 12.04 -2.07
C LYS A 97 -6.55 11.10 -2.07
N CYS A 98 -7.00 10.66 -3.24
CA CYS A 98 -8.07 9.67 -3.35
C CYS A 98 -7.60 8.29 -2.88
N PHE A 99 -6.37 7.90 -3.23
CA PHE A 99 -5.77 6.65 -2.78
C PHE A 99 -5.65 6.60 -1.26
N ASP A 100 -5.06 7.62 -0.63
CA ASP A 100 -4.87 7.68 0.81
C ASP A 100 -6.20 7.59 1.57
N LYS A 101 -7.19 8.38 1.14
CA LYS A 101 -8.55 8.33 1.72
C LYS A 101 -9.23 6.96 1.53
N GLY A 102 -9.05 6.34 0.37
CA GLY A 102 -9.55 5.01 0.11
C GLY A 102 -8.88 3.97 0.99
N ASN A 103 -7.56 4.05 1.14
CA ASN A 103 -6.78 3.19 1.99
C ASN A 103 -7.23 3.30 3.46
N GLU A 104 -7.35 4.52 4.00
CA GLU A 104 -7.89 4.77 5.34
C GLU A 104 -9.28 4.16 5.54
N PHE A 105 -10.15 4.28 4.53
CA PHE A 105 -11.50 3.70 4.57
C PHE A 105 -11.46 2.17 4.67
N PHE A 106 -10.73 1.50 3.78
CA PHE A 106 -10.66 0.03 3.74
C PHE A 106 -9.92 -0.56 4.94
N GLU A 107 -8.84 0.06 5.40
CA GLU A 107 -8.13 -0.36 6.61
C GLU A 107 -9.00 -0.21 7.87
N GLY A 108 -9.81 0.86 7.93
CA GLY A 108 -10.79 1.04 8.99
C GLY A 108 -11.90 -0.04 9.01
N GLU A 109 -12.25 -0.62 7.86
CA GLU A 109 -13.17 -1.77 7.80
C GLU A 109 -12.48 -3.07 8.23
N SER A 110 -11.25 -3.30 7.77
CA SER A 110 -10.43 -4.47 8.15
C SER A 110 -10.21 -4.56 9.67
N LEU A 111 -9.95 -3.43 10.35
CA LEU A 111 -9.80 -3.38 11.80
C LEU A 111 -11.08 -3.73 12.56
N LYS A 112 -12.26 -3.36 12.02
CA LYS A 112 -13.56 -3.73 12.61
C LYS A 112 -13.88 -5.21 12.42
N GLN A 113 -13.35 -5.82 11.37
CA GLN A 113 -13.55 -7.24 11.07
C GLN A 113 -12.62 -8.14 11.89
N LEU A 114 -11.50 -7.62 12.37
CA LEU A 114 -10.62 -8.29 13.32
C LEU A 114 -11.22 -8.25 14.74
N CYS A 115 -12.07 -9.26 14.99
CA CYS A 115 -12.44 -9.81 16.29
C CYS A 115 -13.37 -8.98 17.22
N LEU A 116 -14.67 -9.31 17.16
CA LEU A 116 -15.50 -9.39 18.38
C LEU A 116 -15.06 -10.60 19.20
N VAL A 117 -13.87 -10.58 19.81
CA VAL A 117 -13.62 -11.47 20.96
C VAL A 117 -14.47 -10.90 22.08
N ARG A 118 -15.68 -11.46 22.24
CA ARG A 118 -16.41 -11.27 23.49
C ARG A 118 -15.54 -11.89 24.57
N GLU A 119 -15.15 -11.10 25.56
CA GLU A 119 -14.60 -11.63 26.80
C GLU A 119 -15.63 -12.60 27.38
N CYS A 120 -15.47 -13.88 27.12
CA CYS A 120 -16.19 -14.91 27.85
C CYS A 120 -15.41 -15.13 29.13
N ASN A 121 -15.95 -14.65 30.25
CA ASN A 121 -15.49 -15.05 31.56
C ASN A 121 -15.70 -16.56 31.71
N VAL A 122 -14.64 -17.34 31.44
CA VAL A 122 -14.64 -18.79 31.70
C VAL A 122 -14.35 -18.98 33.18
N ILE A 123 -15.38 -18.96 34.02
CA ILE A 123 -15.26 -19.36 35.41
C ILE A 123 -15.09 -20.88 35.44
N ARG A 124 -13.85 -21.36 35.54
CA ARG A 124 -13.59 -22.78 35.81
C ARG A 124 -13.73 -23.00 37.32
N LYS A 125 -14.73 -23.77 37.74
CA LYS A 125 -14.83 -24.24 39.12
C LYS A 125 -14.03 -25.54 39.23
N ALA A 126 -13.04 -25.58 40.10
CA ALA A 126 -12.29 -26.78 40.44
C ALA A 126 -12.87 -27.40 41.72
N PHE A 127 -13.04 -28.72 41.72
CA PHE A 127 -13.56 -29.50 42.84
C PHE A 127 -12.53 -30.54 43.27
N TYR A 128 -12.40 -30.77 44.57
CA TYR A 128 -11.43 -31.71 45.13
C TYR A 128 -12.11 -32.73 46.04
N CYS A 129 -11.61 -33.97 46.02
CA CYS A 129 -12.14 -35.04 46.85
C CYS A 129 -11.77 -34.83 48.32
N SER A 130 -12.76 -34.73 49.22
CA SER A 130 -12.52 -34.57 50.66
C SER A 130 -11.84 -35.78 51.32
N HIS A 131 -11.82 -36.94 50.65
CA HIS A 131 -11.18 -38.16 51.16
C HIS A 131 -9.72 -38.33 50.72
N CYS A 132 -9.33 -37.84 49.55
CA CYS A 132 -7.99 -38.09 48.98
C CYS A 132 -7.31 -36.88 48.33
N GLY A 133 -8.00 -35.74 48.26
CA GLY A 133 -7.48 -34.48 47.70
C GLY A 133 -7.33 -34.45 46.18
N SER A 134 -7.75 -35.49 45.45
CA SER A 134 -7.66 -35.51 43.98
C SER A 134 -8.71 -34.60 43.33
N TYR A 135 -8.37 -34.02 42.18
CA TYR A 135 -9.29 -33.24 41.36
C TYR A 135 -10.47 -34.09 40.85
N ILE A 136 -11.66 -33.50 40.81
CA ILE A 136 -12.91 -34.11 40.37
C ILE A 136 -13.63 -33.17 39.39
N GLU A 137 -14.26 -33.74 38.36
CA GLU A 137 -15.16 -33.00 37.46
C GLU A 137 -16.62 -33.03 37.95
N GLU A 138 -17.41 -32.00 37.62
CA GLU A 138 -18.83 -31.94 37.98
C GLU A 138 -19.61 -33.20 37.54
N ASN A 139 -20.56 -33.64 38.37
CA ASN A 139 -21.49 -34.77 38.11
C ASN A 139 -20.92 -36.19 38.26
N GLN A 140 -19.76 -36.37 38.89
CA GLN A 140 -19.27 -37.69 39.28
C GLN A 140 -19.90 -38.20 40.59
N THR A 141 -20.27 -39.48 40.64
CA THR A 141 -20.86 -40.11 41.85
C THR A 141 -19.79 -40.72 42.77
N TYR A 142 -18.64 -41.07 42.21
CA TYR A 142 -17.50 -41.68 42.93
C TYR A 142 -16.20 -41.01 42.49
N CYS A 143 -15.25 -40.87 43.41
CA CYS A 143 -13.93 -40.36 43.09
C CYS A 143 -13.18 -41.36 42.18
N PRO A 144 -12.63 -40.92 41.03
CA PRO A 144 -11.92 -41.81 40.11
C PRO A 144 -10.59 -42.33 40.69
N HIS A 145 -10.06 -41.68 41.73
CA HIS A 145 -8.79 -42.04 42.35
C HIS A 145 -8.94 -42.97 43.55
N CYS A 146 -9.85 -42.67 44.49
CA CYS A 146 -10.02 -43.46 45.72
C CYS A 146 -11.33 -44.26 45.79
N ASN A 147 -12.20 -44.12 44.77
CA ASN A 147 -13.51 -44.78 44.68
C ASN A 147 -14.48 -44.46 45.84
N ALA A 148 -14.20 -43.42 46.64
CA ALA A 148 -15.11 -42.93 47.67
C ALA A 148 -16.36 -42.31 47.02
N LYS A 149 -17.53 -42.53 47.62
CA LYS A 149 -18.77 -41.90 47.18
C LYS A 149 -18.67 -40.40 47.42
N LEU A 150 -18.93 -39.61 46.39
CA LEU A 150 -18.83 -38.16 46.46
C LEU A 150 -20.10 -37.58 47.08
N ASP A 151 -19.92 -36.83 48.16
CA ASP A 151 -20.95 -36.00 48.76
C ASP A 151 -20.70 -34.54 48.37
N TRP A 152 -21.51 -34.04 47.44
CA TRP A 152 -21.33 -32.72 46.84
C TRP A 152 -21.55 -31.56 47.82
N ASP A 153 -22.20 -31.80 48.96
CA ASP A 153 -22.33 -30.84 50.04
C ASP A 153 -21.04 -30.70 50.87
N SER A 154 -20.17 -31.71 50.82
CA SER A 154 -18.92 -31.81 51.58
C SER A 154 -17.66 -31.55 50.75
N ILE A 155 -17.80 -31.25 49.45
CA ILE A 155 -16.68 -31.03 48.52
C ILE A 155 -16.13 -29.60 48.65
N GLU A 156 -14.82 -29.50 48.78
CA GLU A 156 -14.10 -28.22 48.80
C GLU A 156 -14.03 -27.63 47.38
N LYS A 157 -14.32 -26.32 47.28
CA LYS A 157 -14.26 -25.53 46.05
C LYS A 157 -13.12 -24.52 46.20
N GLU A 158 -12.32 -24.35 45.16
CA GLU A 158 -11.34 -23.26 45.16
C GLU A 158 -12.07 -21.91 45.28
N PRO A 159 -11.61 -21.00 46.16
CA PRO A 159 -12.14 -19.65 46.21
C PRO A 159 -11.78 -18.93 44.91
N THR A 160 -12.80 -18.42 44.22
CA THR A 160 -12.59 -17.53 43.06
C THR A 160 -11.93 -16.23 43.56
N SER A 161 -10.66 -16.04 43.25
CA SER A 161 -9.91 -14.79 43.47
C SER A 161 -10.31 -13.69 42.51
#